data_AF-A0A927R9E0-F1
#
_entry.id   AF-A0A927R9E0-F1
#
_cell.length_a   1.000
_cell.length_b   1.000
_cell.length_c   1.000
_cell.angle_alpha   90.00
_cell.angle_beta   90.00
_cell.angle_gamma   90.00
#
_symmetry.space_group_name_H-M   'P 1'
#
loop_
_entity.id
_entity.type
_entity.pdbx_description
1 polymer ?
#
loop_
_entity_poly.entity_id
_entity_poly.type
_entity_poly.pdbx_seq_one_letter_code
_entity_poly.pdbx_strand_id
1 'polypeptide(L)'
;MVSDACAGEPRPDEEFVRGLDDLGIPYVDSLSAHRGDYAAFSITPEEYRRRYYNGHYTPSGNHLFAFMVKSTFLRWLEPTPPAYAAKSSPLAVRGEALA
;
A
#
# COMPACT_ATOMS: atom_id res chain seq x y z
N MET A 1 7.49 -7.38 -11.41
CA MET A 1 7.13 -5.95 -11.62
C MET A 1 5.62 -5.78 -11.36
N VAL A 2 5.07 -4.57 -11.22
CA VAL A 2 3.61 -4.38 -10.97
C VAL A 2 2.75 -4.96 -12.09
N SER A 3 3.17 -4.79 -13.35
CA SER A 3 2.52 -5.43 -14.51
C SER A 3 2.45 -6.94 -14.35
N ASP A 4 3.56 -7.58 -13.97
CA ASP A 4 3.65 -9.05 -13.87
C ASP A 4 2.78 -9.55 -12.72
N ALA A 5 2.80 -8.86 -11.58
CA ALA A 5 1.93 -9.19 -10.46
C ALA A 5 0.45 -9.11 -10.85
N CYS A 6 0.04 -8.04 -11.55
CA CYS A 6 -1.32 -7.87 -12.07
C CYS A 6 -1.68 -8.90 -13.15
N ALA A 7 -0.70 -9.39 -13.91
CA ALA A 7 -0.87 -10.50 -14.86
C ALA A 7 -0.98 -11.87 -14.18
N GLY A 8 -0.70 -11.97 -12.87
CA GLY A 8 -0.70 -13.22 -12.12
C GLY A 8 0.59 -14.03 -12.24
N GLU A 9 1.66 -13.42 -12.75
CA GLU A 9 2.97 -14.04 -12.85
C GLU A 9 3.60 -14.23 -11.45
N PRO A 10 4.54 -15.20 -11.31
CA PRO A 10 5.31 -15.36 -10.10
C PRO A 10 6.00 -14.07 -9.68
N ARG A 11 5.87 -13.71 -8.41
CA ARG A 11 6.52 -12.51 -7.86
C ARG A 11 8.02 -12.77 -7.65
N PRO A 12 8.89 -11.79 -7.93
CA PRO A 12 10.34 -11.96 -7.81
C PRO A 12 10.83 -11.98 -6.35
N ASP A 13 10.03 -11.49 -5.41
CA ASP A 13 10.31 -11.34 -3.98
C ASP A 13 9.61 -12.41 -3.13
N GLU A 14 9.13 -13.51 -3.72
CA GLU A 14 8.38 -14.58 -3.04
C GLU A 14 9.14 -15.15 -1.83
N GLU A 15 10.43 -15.46 -2.00
CA GLU A 15 11.26 -16.02 -0.92
C GLU A 15 11.44 -15.02 0.23
N PHE A 16 11.60 -13.73 -0.09
CA PHE A 16 11.74 -12.68 0.90
C PHE A 16 10.46 -12.52 1.73
N VAL A 17 9.30 -12.48 1.06
CA VAL A 17 7.99 -12.39 1.70
C VAL A 17 7.74 -13.59 2.61
N ARG A 18 7.98 -14.80 2.12
CA ARG A 18 7.87 -16.02 2.94
C ARG A 18 8.78 -15.99 4.17
N GLY A 19 10.02 -15.51 4.01
CA GLY A 19 10.93 -15.35 5.14
C GLY A 19 10.40 -14.38 6.21
N LEU A 20 9.76 -13.28 5.81
CA LEU A 20 9.12 -12.35 6.74
C LEU A 20 7.93 -13.00 7.45
N ASP A 21 7.11 -13.75 6.72
CA ASP A 21 5.98 -14.50 7.29
C ASP A 21 6.45 -15.55 8.31
N ASP A 22 7.48 -16.34 7.97
CA ASP A 22 8.06 -17.38 8.83
C ASP A 22 8.66 -16.79 10.11
N LEU A 23 9.21 -15.57 10.04
CA LEU A 23 9.76 -14.84 11.18
C LEU A 23 8.69 -14.06 11.96
N GLY A 24 7.46 -13.98 11.47
CA GLY A 24 6.40 -13.15 12.05
C GLY A 24 6.69 -11.66 12.01
N ILE A 25 7.52 -11.19 11.07
CA ILE A 25 7.84 -9.77 10.91
C ILE A 25 6.74 -9.11 10.08
N PRO A 26 6.06 -8.08 10.59
CA PRO A 26 5.01 -7.42 9.83
C PRO A 26 5.60 -6.56 8.70
N TYR A 27 4.94 -6.58 7.53
CA TYR A 27 5.30 -5.78 6.36
C TYR A 27 4.04 -5.29 5.62
N VAL A 28 4.24 -4.41 4.63
CA VAL A 28 3.18 -4.06 3.67
C VAL A 28 3.51 -4.68 2.33
N ASP A 29 2.60 -5.52 1.83
CA ASP A 29 2.73 -6.13 0.51
C ASP A 29 2.12 -5.25 -0.59
N SER A 30 2.94 -4.41 -1.19
CA SER A 30 2.50 -3.49 -2.24
C SER A 30 2.15 -4.20 -3.55
N LEU A 31 2.79 -5.32 -3.88
CA LEU A 31 2.46 -6.08 -5.09
C LEU A 31 1.08 -6.73 -4.97
N SER A 32 0.76 -7.34 -3.83
CA SER A 32 -0.58 -7.85 -3.58
C SER A 32 -1.62 -6.72 -3.53
N ALA A 33 -1.29 -5.56 -2.98
CA ALA A 33 -2.17 -4.40 -2.99
C ALA A 33 -2.50 -3.92 -4.42
N HIS A 34 -1.50 -3.86 -5.31
CA HIS A 34 -1.72 -3.55 -6.72
C HIS A 34 -2.60 -4.59 -7.43
N ARG A 35 -2.43 -5.89 -7.14
CA ARG A 35 -3.31 -6.94 -7.68
C ARG A 35 -4.77 -6.73 -7.26
N GLY A 36 -4.98 -6.38 -5.99
CA GLY A 36 -6.31 -6.09 -5.46
C GLY A 36 -6.96 -4.87 -6.11
N ASP A 37 -6.20 -3.77 -6.25
CA ASP A 37 -6.68 -2.55 -6.92
C ASP A 37 -6.96 -2.78 -8.41
N TYR A 38 -6.08 -3.52 -9.10
CA TYR A 38 -6.23 -3.86 -10.52
C TYR A 38 -7.50 -4.65 -10.83
N ALA A 39 -8.02 -5.44 -9.89
CA ALA A 39 -9.26 -6.21 -10.08
C ALA A 39 -10.50 -5.34 -10.40
N ALA A 40 -10.46 -4.04 -10.10
CA ALA A 40 -11.50 -3.07 -10.44
C ALA A 40 -11.40 -2.53 -11.88
N PHE A 41 -10.38 -2.92 -12.64
CA PHE A 41 -10.11 -2.40 -13.98
C PHE A 41 -10.36 -3.44 -15.08
N SER A 42 -10.76 -2.97 -16.26
CA SER A 42 -10.91 -3.78 -17.48
C SER A 42 -9.88 -3.39 -18.57
N ILE A 43 -8.66 -3.04 -18.15
CA ILE A 43 -7.53 -2.67 -19.02
C ILE A 43 -6.39 -3.68 -18.83
N THR A 44 -5.37 -3.66 -19.69
CA THR A 44 -4.22 -4.56 -19.55
C THR A 44 -3.35 -4.21 -18.31
N PRO A 45 -2.58 -5.17 -17.77
CA PRO A 45 -1.67 -4.90 -16.67
C PRO A 45 -0.65 -3.79 -16.95
N GLU A 46 -0.19 -3.66 -18.20
CA GLU A 46 0.74 -2.61 -18.62
C GLU A 46 0.06 -1.24 -18.67
N GLU A 47 -1.17 -1.15 -19.18
CA GLU A 47 -1.95 0.09 -19.14
C GLU A 47 -2.23 0.52 -17.70
N TYR A 48 -2.57 -0.43 -16.82
CA TYR A 48 -2.68 -0.18 -15.37
C TYR A 48 -1.38 0.37 -14.79
N ARG A 49 -0.25 -0.32 -15.03
CA ARG A 49 1.07 0.09 -14.55
C ARG A 49 1.41 1.52 -14.99
N ARG A 50 1.15 1.89 -16.24
CA ARG A 50 1.45 3.23 -16.80
C ARG A 50 0.71 4.37 -16.11
N ARG A 51 -0.43 4.11 -15.45
CA ARG A 51 -1.15 5.13 -14.68
C ARG A 51 -0.35 5.58 -13.45
N TYR A 52 0.43 4.66 -12.88
CA TYR A 52 1.09 4.85 -11.60
C TYR A 52 2.63 4.85 -11.70
N TYR A 53 3.20 4.43 -12.82
CA TYR A 53 4.65 4.29 -13.00
C TYR A 53 5.19 4.80 -14.34
N ASN A 54 6.32 5.52 -14.28
CA ASN A 54 7.12 5.94 -15.44
C ASN A 54 8.62 5.56 -15.32
N GLY A 55 8.91 4.53 -14.51
CA GLY A 55 10.27 4.17 -14.06
C GLY A 55 10.39 4.23 -12.53
N HIS A 56 9.60 5.13 -11.92
CA HIS A 56 9.29 5.19 -10.50
C HIS A 56 7.80 5.49 -10.33
N TYR A 57 7.29 5.53 -9.09
CA TYR A 57 5.93 6.01 -8.86
C TYR A 57 5.77 7.44 -9.37
N THR A 58 4.73 7.68 -10.16
CA THR A 58 4.26 9.03 -10.50
C THR A 58 3.63 9.68 -9.26
N PRO A 59 3.30 10.99 -9.27
CA PRO A 59 2.54 11.60 -8.18
C PRO A 59 1.25 10.86 -7.84
N SER A 60 0.51 10.42 -8.86
CA SER A 60 -0.69 9.58 -8.68
C SER A 60 -0.36 8.21 -8.09
N GLY A 61 0.77 7.62 -8.48
CA GLY A 61 1.28 6.36 -7.89
C GLY A 61 1.63 6.51 -6.40
N ASN A 62 2.31 7.58 -6.03
CA ASN A 62 2.61 7.88 -4.62
C ASN A 62 1.35 8.12 -3.81
N HIS A 63 0.37 8.82 -4.39
CA HIS A 63 -0.93 9.02 -3.75
C HIS A 63 -1.63 7.69 -3.48
N LEU A 64 -1.73 6.80 -4.49
CA LEU A 64 -2.29 5.46 -4.34
C LEU A 64 -1.54 4.65 -3.27
N PHE A 65 -0.20 4.64 -3.33
CA PHE A 65 0.64 3.92 -2.38
C PHE A 65 0.39 4.37 -0.92
N ALA A 66 0.21 5.67 -0.68
CA ALA A 66 -0.13 6.18 0.64
C ALA A 66 -1.43 5.57 1.20
N PHE A 67 -2.46 5.38 0.35
CA PHE A 67 -3.68 4.69 0.77
C PHE A 67 -3.48 3.19 0.99
N MET A 68 -2.62 2.53 0.20
CA MET A 68 -2.29 1.11 0.38
C MET A 68 -1.64 0.82 1.74
N VAL A 69 -0.75 1.70 2.21
CA VAL A 69 -0.01 1.49 3.47
C VAL A 69 -0.76 1.99 4.72
N LYS A 70 -1.65 2.99 4.56
CA LYS A 70 -2.28 3.74 5.65
C LYS A 70 -2.89 2.84 6.73
N SER A 71 -3.75 1.92 6.34
CA SER A 71 -4.48 1.07 7.29
C SER A 71 -3.54 0.15 8.08
N THR A 72 -2.47 -0.34 7.46
CA THR A 72 -1.48 -1.18 8.13
C THR A 72 -0.66 -0.38 9.13
N PHE A 73 -0.22 0.82 8.76
CA PHE A 73 0.51 1.69 9.68
C PHE A 73 -0.34 2.12 10.87
N LEU A 74 -1.62 2.41 10.66
CA LEU A 74 -2.54 2.71 11.77
C LEU A 74 -2.63 1.53 12.76
N ARG A 75 -2.69 0.29 12.27
CA ARG A 75 -2.67 -0.90 13.14
C ARG A 75 -1.37 -1.06 13.90
N TRP A 76 -0.23 -0.77 13.27
CA TRP A 76 1.08 -0.83 13.94
C TRP A 76 1.26 0.24 15.00
N LEU A 77 0.51 1.34 14.89
CA LEU A 77 0.49 2.44 15.85
C LEU A 77 -0.60 2.27 16.91
N GLU A 78 -1.13 1.06 17.13
CA GLU A 78 -2.06 0.78 18.23
C GLU A 78 -1.28 0.24 19.46
N PRO A 79 -1.42 0.83 20.66
CA PRO A 79 -2.29 1.96 20.98
C PRO A 79 -1.81 3.28 20.40
N THR A 80 -2.77 4.14 20.02
CA THR A 80 -2.52 5.45 19.41
C THR A 80 -1.37 6.18 20.14
N PRO A 81 -0.30 6.63 19.44
CA PRO A 81 0.87 7.18 20.09
C PRO A 81 0.53 8.43 20.92
N PRO A 82 1.26 8.72 22.02
CA PRO A 82 0.94 9.84 22.90
C PRO A 82 0.81 11.20 22.19
N ALA A 83 1.59 11.43 21.13
CA ALA A 83 1.53 12.65 20.31
C ALA A 83 0.16 12.86 19.62
N TYR A 84 -0.59 11.77 19.38
CA TYR A 84 -1.91 11.77 18.76
C TYR A 84 -3.05 11.46 19.75
N ALA A 85 -2.73 11.15 21.01
CA ALA A 85 -3.72 10.83 22.04
C ALA A 85 -4.58 12.04 22.45
N ALA A 86 -4.05 13.27 22.30
CA ALA A 86 -4.77 14.49 22.59
C ALA A 86 -5.67 14.91 21.40
N LYS A 87 -6.98 14.65 21.53
CA LYS A 87 -8.01 15.09 20.55
C LYS A 87 -8.08 16.62 20.34
N SER A 88 -7.41 17.40 21.19
CA SER A 88 -7.33 18.86 21.14
C SER A 88 -6.04 19.39 20.50
N SER A 89 -5.18 18.52 19.97
CA SER A 89 -3.97 18.99 19.27
C SER A 89 -4.38 19.79 18.02
N PRO A 90 -3.81 20.98 17.78
CA PRO A 90 -4.04 21.72 16.53
C PRO A 90 -3.49 20.96 15.29
N LEU A 91 -2.73 19.87 15.50
CA LEU A 91 -2.28 18.92 14.48
C LEU A 91 -3.15 17.65 14.41
N ALA A 92 -4.21 17.54 15.21
CA ALA A 92 -5.15 16.43 15.15
C ALA A 92 -5.97 16.55 13.86
N VAL A 93 -5.50 15.91 12.79
CA VAL A 93 -6.31 15.72 11.58
C VAL A 93 -7.50 14.86 11.97
N ARG A 94 -8.70 15.44 11.92
CA ARG A 94 -9.94 14.69 12.08
C ARG A 94 -10.04 13.70 10.92
N GLY A 95 -9.91 12.41 11.21
CA GLY A 95 -9.97 11.33 10.21
C GLY A 95 -11.27 11.28 9.40
N GLU A 96 -12.30 12.03 9.82
CA GLU A 96 -13.59 12.20 9.16
C GLU A 96 -13.53 12.98 7.84
N ALA A 97 -12.43 13.70 7.55
CA ALA A 97 -12.30 14.53 6.34
C ALA A 97 -11.72 13.78 5.12
N LEU A 98 -11.51 12.46 5.21
CA LEU A 98 -10.83 11.65 4.18
C LEU A 98 -11.61 10.39 3.79
N ALA A 99 -12.93 10.35 4.05
CA ALA A 99 -13.84 9.28 3.65
C ALA A 99 -14.75 9.73 2.50
#